data_AF-A0A4U6XHL6-F1
#
_entry.id   AF-A0A4U6XHL6-F1
#
_cell.length_a   1.000
_cell.length_b   1.000
_cell.length_c   1.000
_cell.angle_alpha   90.00
_cell.angle_beta   90.00
_cell.angle_gamma   90.00
#
_symmetry.space_group_name_H-M   'P 1'
#
loop_
_entity.id
_entity.type
_entity.pdbx_description
1 polymer ?
#
loop_
_entity_poly.entity_id
_entity_poly.type
_entity_poly.pdbx_seq_one_letter_code
_entity_poly.pdbx_strand_id
1 'polypeptide(L)'
;MLTLDDPDFIQECVQITASIHTDARLDGASESHSQQKSVDDGKYGLKPLEPEILQTLENLALDVLTVHAPDDASAPRDGGARLLRRLDEEIERTYRRFYAFVYADLPYCWRQLYTDLSLLKFSYLVFLRGGSSGAVVDNDDDKLLDELVAVLDRALILAGGAGLTRGRRTMSRLLAHLDGENTLAPTQSAPRLPASFPTSRPFTPPVTRPIRVVDAMTMPAFQSYLDRASSSHGGLGPEPLVLKSLLTDWPALSARPWSSPEYLLSRTHAGRRLVPVEVGRSYVDEGWTQELIPFRDLLSRIIASSSSSPETQIEGETRGPATTTTTTTTTTYLAQHELFAQLPHLQNDILTPDHCFTSPPPHPLDRSADKSELALPLVNAWLGPAGTITPLHTDGYHNLLCQAVGAKYVRLYAPHDSEALCPRGVDCDGDEDGDGDEGTERKVDMSNTSAFDVGAAEGWDPDPEGRDAIELEEFRGLRHWDCVLEAGDALYIPIGWWHYVRGLSVSFSVSFWWNGDHCGGRGDPCGRSSESRKEC
;
A
#
# COMPACT_ATOMS: atom_id res chain seq x y z
N MET A 1 27.98 -1.37 -19.58
CA MET A 1 27.51 -0.02 -19.95
C MET A 1 26.45 0.32 -18.93
N LEU A 2 26.55 1.46 -18.25
CA LEU A 2 25.53 1.83 -17.25
C LEU A 2 24.18 1.93 -17.99
N THR A 3 23.08 1.49 -17.36
CA THR A 3 21.74 1.53 -17.99
C THR A 3 21.40 2.91 -18.55
N LEU A 4 21.82 3.97 -17.86
CA LEU A 4 21.55 5.36 -18.26
C LEU A 4 22.28 5.79 -19.54
N ASP A 5 23.30 5.04 -19.98
CA ASP A 5 24.03 5.28 -21.23
C ASP A 5 23.51 4.42 -22.39
N ASP A 6 22.52 3.55 -22.16
CA ASP A 6 21.97 2.64 -23.17
C ASP A 6 21.20 3.40 -24.26
N PRO A 7 21.66 3.41 -25.53
CA PRO A 7 20.97 4.08 -26.63
C PRO A 7 19.53 3.61 -26.82
N ASP A 8 19.25 2.31 -26.58
CA ASP A 8 17.90 1.77 -26.74
C ASP A 8 16.97 2.31 -25.64
N PHE A 9 17.47 2.42 -24.41
CA PHE A 9 16.76 3.02 -23.28
C PHE A 9 16.50 4.52 -23.49
N ILE A 10 17.51 5.26 -23.96
CA ILE A 10 17.37 6.69 -24.28
C ILE A 10 16.34 6.88 -25.41
N GLN A 11 16.41 6.05 -26.46
CA GLN A 11 15.47 6.09 -27.57
C GLN A 11 14.03 5.80 -27.13
N GLU A 12 13.84 4.91 -26.17
CA GLU A 12 12.54 4.67 -25.54
C GLU A 12 11.99 5.92 -24.85
N CYS A 13 12.81 6.62 -24.05
CA CYS A 13 12.41 7.89 -23.41
C CYS A 13 12.00 8.96 -24.44
N VAL A 14 12.69 9.01 -25.59
CA VAL A 14 12.34 9.91 -26.72
C VAL A 14 10.97 9.53 -27.29
N GLN A 15 10.72 8.25 -27.53
CA GLN A 15 9.43 7.78 -28.06
C GLN A 15 8.26 8.07 -27.11
N ILE A 16 8.46 7.88 -25.80
CA ILE A 16 7.46 8.19 -24.77
C ILE A 16 7.14 9.68 -24.80
N THR A 17 8.17 10.54 -24.78
CA THR A 17 8.03 12.00 -24.78
C THR A 17 7.32 12.48 -26.05
N ALA A 18 7.70 11.96 -27.22
CA ALA A 18 7.07 12.27 -28.50
C ALA A 18 5.59 11.84 -28.55
N SER A 19 5.25 10.67 -27.99
CA SER A 19 3.86 10.22 -27.90
C SER A 19 3.02 11.14 -27.00
N ILE A 20 3.56 11.61 -25.87
CA ILE A 20 2.86 12.57 -25.00
C ILE A 20 2.57 13.87 -25.75
N HIS A 21 3.58 14.42 -26.45
CA HIS A 21 3.42 15.62 -27.26
C HIS A 21 2.33 15.46 -28.33
N THR A 22 2.34 14.36 -29.09
CA THR A 22 1.35 14.09 -30.13
C THR A 22 -0.06 14.00 -29.57
N ASP A 23 -0.26 13.27 -28.47
CA ASP A 23 -1.59 13.08 -27.88
C ASP A 23 -2.15 14.37 -27.29
N ALA A 24 -1.33 15.13 -26.56
CA ALA A 24 -1.73 16.43 -26.00
C ALA A 24 -2.21 17.40 -27.09
N ARG A 25 -1.50 17.42 -28.23
CA ARG A 25 -1.86 18.23 -29.39
C ARG A 25 -3.15 17.78 -30.07
N LEU A 26 -3.34 16.47 -30.25
CA LEU A 26 -4.55 15.92 -30.87
C LEU A 26 -5.79 16.15 -30.01
N ASP A 27 -5.67 15.95 -28.69
CA ASP A 27 -6.76 16.18 -27.76
C ASP A 27 -7.12 17.66 -27.68
N GLY A 28 -6.13 18.56 -27.63
CA GLY A 28 -6.36 20.02 -27.63
C GLY A 28 -6.97 20.56 -28.93
N ALA A 29 -6.64 19.98 -30.09
CA ALA A 29 -7.19 20.41 -31.38
C ALA A 29 -8.66 20.00 -31.58
N SER A 30 -9.08 18.88 -30.97
CA SER A 30 -10.37 18.24 -31.24
C SER A 30 -11.62 19.00 -30.75
N GLU A 31 -11.49 19.91 -29.78
CA GLU A 31 -12.63 20.73 -29.31
C GLU A 31 -12.88 21.96 -30.18
N SER A 32 -11.99 22.30 -31.12
CA SER A 32 -12.21 23.43 -32.03
C SER A 32 -13.35 23.20 -33.04
N HIS A 33 -13.74 21.94 -33.28
CA HIS A 33 -14.83 21.56 -34.19
C HIS A 33 -15.58 20.32 -33.70
N SER A 34 -16.69 20.51 -32.99
CA SER A 34 -18.01 19.85 -33.18
C SER A 34 -18.79 19.60 -31.88
N GLN A 35 -19.97 20.24 -31.81
CA GLN A 35 -21.09 19.78 -31.00
C GLN A 35 -21.69 18.53 -31.65
N GLN A 36 -21.21 17.32 -31.33
CA GLN A 36 -22.04 16.13 -31.54
C GLN A 36 -21.65 14.99 -30.59
N LYS A 37 -22.55 14.73 -29.63
CA LYS A 37 -22.51 13.62 -28.68
C LYS A 37 -22.50 12.27 -29.41
N SER A 38 -21.42 11.51 -29.25
CA SER A 38 -21.44 10.04 -29.24
C SER A 38 -21.34 9.61 -27.77
N VAL A 39 -22.19 8.69 -27.34
CA VAL A 39 -22.36 8.27 -25.92
C VAL A 39 -21.38 7.14 -25.55
N ASP A 40 -20.46 6.76 -26.44
CA ASP A 40 -19.58 5.60 -26.20
C ASP A 40 -18.08 5.85 -26.47
N ASP A 41 -17.68 7.03 -26.97
CA ASP A 41 -16.26 7.41 -27.15
C ASP A 41 -15.64 8.04 -25.88
N GLY A 42 -16.43 8.22 -24.81
CA GLY A 42 -16.05 8.94 -23.58
C GLY A 42 -15.38 8.11 -22.49
N LYS A 43 -14.89 6.90 -22.81
CA LYS A 43 -14.26 6.01 -21.84
C LYS A 43 -12.74 6.00 -22.02
N TYR A 44 -12.07 6.77 -21.16
CA TYR A 44 -10.64 6.75 -20.83
C TYR A 44 -9.69 7.54 -21.76
N GLY A 45 -9.27 8.74 -21.32
CA GLY A 45 -8.26 9.58 -21.98
C GLY A 45 -7.99 10.88 -21.20
N LEU A 46 -7.20 11.81 -21.77
CA LEU A 46 -6.93 13.14 -21.18
C LEU A 46 -8.13 14.10 -21.27
N LYS A 47 -9.14 13.79 -22.09
CA LYS A 47 -10.42 14.53 -22.05
C LYS A 47 -11.19 14.19 -20.78
N PRO A 48 -11.86 15.16 -20.15
CA PRO A 48 -12.15 16.53 -20.64
C PRO A 48 -11.27 17.62 -19.98
N LEU A 49 -9.94 17.47 -19.93
CA LEU A 49 -9.07 18.54 -19.42
C LEU A 49 -9.18 19.82 -20.25
N GLU A 50 -9.00 20.97 -19.61
CA GLU A 50 -9.04 22.28 -20.26
C GLU A 50 -7.95 22.41 -21.35
N PRO A 51 -8.25 23.06 -22.50
CA PRO A 51 -7.28 23.23 -23.59
C PRO A 51 -5.96 23.87 -23.16
N GLU A 52 -5.98 24.78 -22.18
CA GLU A 52 -4.78 25.42 -21.62
C GLU A 52 -3.86 24.42 -20.91
N ILE A 53 -4.42 23.41 -20.23
CA ILE A 53 -3.66 22.34 -19.57
C ILE A 53 -3.01 21.45 -20.63
N LEU A 54 -3.77 21.08 -21.67
CA LEU A 54 -3.26 20.28 -22.79
C LEU A 54 -2.16 21.01 -23.56
N GLN A 55 -2.32 22.30 -23.80
CA GLN A 55 -1.30 23.14 -24.43
C GLN A 55 -0.04 23.25 -23.56
N THR A 56 -0.20 23.32 -22.23
CA THR A 56 0.92 23.31 -21.29
C THR A 56 1.67 21.98 -21.34
N LEU A 57 0.96 20.85 -21.34
CA LEU A 57 1.55 19.52 -21.49
C LEU A 57 2.28 19.35 -22.82
N GLU A 58 1.68 19.79 -23.93
CA GLU A 58 2.29 19.80 -25.26
C GLU A 58 3.61 20.58 -25.26
N ASN A 59 3.60 21.82 -24.75
CA ASN A 59 4.80 22.66 -24.70
C ASN A 59 5.90 22.06 -23.82
N LEU A 60 5.54 21.49 -22.66
CA LEU A 60 6.51 20.81 -21.80
C LEU A 60 7.14 19.59 -22.50
N ALA A 61 6.34 18.78 -23.19
CA ALA A 61 6.85 17.63 -23.93
C ALA A 61 7.79 18.06 -25.06
N LEU A 62 7.46 19.13 -25.78
CA LEU A 62 8.36 19.72 -26.79
C LEU A 62 9.66 20.21 -26.16
N ASP A 63 9.58 20.99 -25.07
CA ASP A 63 10.75 21.50 -24.35
C ASP A 63 11.67 20.32 -23.92
N VAL A 64 11.10 19.23 -23.41
CA VAL A 64 11.88 18.02 -23.03
C VAL A 64 12.56 17.35 -24.23
N LEU A 65 11.90 17.28 -25.40
CA LEU A 65 12.53 16.75 -26.63
C LEU A 65 13.71 17.61 -27.10
N THR A 66 13.61 18.95 -26.99
CA THR A 66 14.69 19.86 -27.40
C THR A 66 15.96 19.69 -26.55
N VAL A 67 15.82 19.23 -25.30
CA VAL A 67 16.98 18.94 -24.41
C VAL A 67 17.79 17.76 -24.92
N HIS A 68 17.13 16.74 -25.51
CA HIS A 68 17.81 15.57 -26.07
C HIS A 68 18.55 15.91 -27.38
N ALA A 69 17.95 16.72 -28.25
CA ALA A 69 18.51 17.13 -29.53
C ALA A 69 18.55 18.67 -29.63
N PRO A 70 19.53 19.33 -28.98
CA PRO A 70 19.65 20.78 -29.06
C PRO A 70 19.98 21.19 -30.50
N ASP A 71 19.08 21.94 -31.14
CA ASP A 71 19.29 22.49 -32.49
C ASP A 71 20.49 23.44 -32.58
N ASP A 72 20.99 23.94 -31.44
CA ASP A 72 22.08 24.90 -31.34
C ASP A 72 23.01 24.58 -30.16
N ALA A 73 24.29 24.34 -30.44
CA ALA A 73 25.34 24.05 -29.45
C ALA A 73 25.64 25.26 -28.51
N SER A 74 24.95 26.38 -28.70
CA SER A 74 25.13 27.63 -27.97
C SER A 74 23.99 28.00 -26.99
N ALA A 75 22.93 27.18 -26.88
CA ALA A 75 21.84 27.44 -25.94
C ALA A 75 22.31 27.36 -24.47
N PRO A 76 21.96 28.33 -23.60
CA PRO A 76 22.45 28.38 -22.23
C PRO A 76 21.94 27.19 -21.41
N ARG A 77 22.86 26.48 -20.76
CA ARG A 77 22.60 25.36 -19.82
C ARG A 77 21.70 25.73 -18.64
N ASP A 78 21.46 27.02 -18.40
CA ASP A 78 20.55 27.58 -17.39
C ASP A 78 19.06 27.29 -17.69
N GLY A 79 18.72 26.94 -18.93
CA GLY A 79 17.37 26.53 -19.32
C GLY A 79 16.91 25.21 -18.70
N GLY A 80 17.85 24.31 -18.37
CA GLY A 80 17.54 22.99 -17.81
C GLY A 80 16.94 23.08 -16.40
N ALA A 81 17.60 23.77 -15.47
CA ALA A 81 17.09 23.92 -14.11
C ALA A 81 15.69 24.57 -14.09
N ARG A 82 15.43 25.48 -15.04
CA ARG A 82 14.11 26.11 -15.20
C ARG A 82 13.04 25.14 -15.70
N LEU A 83 13.36 24.22 -16.63
CA LEU A 83 12.41 23.23 -17.13
C LEU A 83 12.06 22.19 -16.06
N LEU A 84 13.05 21.70 -15.31
CA LEU A 84 12.81 20.78 -14.20
C LEU A 84 11.83 21.39 -13.18
N ARG A 85 12.08 22.65 -12.79
CA ARG A 85 11.21 23.37 -11.86
C ARG A 85 9.78 23.52 -12.40
N ARG A 86 9.62 23.81 -13.69
CA ARG A 86 8.29 23.87 -14.33
C ARG A 86 7.58 22.52 -14.33
N LEU A 87 8.29 21.42 -14.58
CA LEU A 87 7.74 20.07 -14.50
C LEU A 87 7.29 19.76 -13.07
N ASP A 88 8.10 20.06 -12.06
CA ASP A 88 7.76 19.88 -10.65
C ASP A 88 6.53 20.72 -10.24
N GLU A 89 6.49 22.00 -10.64
CA GLU A 89 5.37 22.90 -10.39
C GLU A 89 4.04 22.37 -10.99
N GLU A 90 4.06 21.81 -12.21
CA GLU A 90 2.88 21.25 -12.86
C GLU A 90 2.48 19.87 -12.30
N ILE A 91 3.45 19.03 -11.92
CA ILE A 91 3.19 17.76 -11.21
C ILE A 91 2.50 18.06 -9.87
N GLU A 92 3.02 19.02 -9.10
CA GLU A 92 2.45 19.40 -7.81
C GLU A 92 1.07 20.02 -7.98
N ARG A 93 0.87 20.91 -8.96
CA ARG A 93 -0.44 21.48 -9.29
C ARG A 93 -1.46 20.40 -9.62
N THR A 94 -1.05 19.41 -10.41
CA THR A 94 -1.91 18.27 -10.75
C THR A 94 -2.23 17.42 -9.52
N TYR A 95 -1.24 17.14 -8.67
CA TYR A 95 -1.44 16.40 -7.42
C TYR A 95 -2.38 17.12 -6.45
N ARG A 96 -2.30 18.46 -6.33
CA ARG A 96 -3.22 19.23 -5.48
C ARG A 96 -4.68 19.05 -5.88
N ARG A 97 -4.97 18.77 -7.16
CA ARG A 97 -6.33 18.46 -7.62
C ARG A 97 -6.84 17.12 -7.08
N PHE A 98 -5.97 16.19 -6.70
CA PHE A 98 -6.40 14.90 -6.17
C PHE A 98 -7.10 15.05 -4.82
N TYR A 99 -6.75 16.07 -4.02
CA TYR A 99 -7.40 16.35 -2.74
C TYR A 99 -8.88 16.74 -2.86
N ALA A 100 -9.35 17.12 -4.05
CA ALA A 100 -10.76 17.40 -4.29
C ALA A 100 -11.62 16.14 -4.47
N PHE A 101 -11.02 14.94 -4.44
CA PHE A 101 -11.70 13.68 -4.69
C PHE A 101 -11.34 12.63 -3.63
N VAL A 102 -12.29 11.77 -3.30
CA VAL A 102 -11.97 10.44 -2.78
C VAL A 102 -11.31 9.65 -3.92
N TYR A 103 -10.28 8.86 -3.63
CA TYR A 103 -9.50 8.20 -4.69
C TYR A 103 -10.35 7.34 -5.65
N ALA A 104 -11.41 6.69 -5.15
CA ALA A 104 -12.35 5.92 -5.96
C ALA A 104 -13.05 6.76 -7.04
N ASP A 105 -13.27 8.04 -6.76
CA ASP A 105 -13.94 9.00 -7.64
C ASP A 105 -12.95 9.90 -8.41
N LEU A 106 -11.65 9.74 -8.17
CA LEU A 106 -10.61 10.55 -8.82
C LEU A 106 -10.66 10.35 -10.34
N PRO A 107 -10.96 11.40 -11.13
CA PRO A 107 -11.15 11.26 -12.56
C PRO A 107 -9.89 10.74 -13.27
N TYR A 108 -10.11 9.81 -14.21
CA TYR A 108 -9.02 9.14 -14.94
C TYR A 108 -8.10 10.13 -15.68
N CYS A 109 -8.63 11.22 -16.22
CA CYS A 109 -7.83 12.22 -16.95
C CYS A 109 -6.78 12.89 -16.05
N TRP A 110 -7.10 13.21 -14.79
CA TRP A 110 -6.15 13.77 -13.83
C TRP A 110 -5.05 12.77 -13.47
N ARG A 111 -5.43 11.50 -13.30
CA ARG A 111 -4.46 10.40 -13.07
C ARG A 111 -3.53 10.21 -14.26
N GLN A 112 -4.07 10.25 -15.49
CA GLN A 112 -3.29 10.14 -16.71
C GLN A 112 -2.36 11.35 -16.89
N LEU A 113 -2.83 12.59 -16.63
CA LEU A 113 -2.00 13.79 -16.67
C LEU A 113 -0.82 13.70 -15.70
N TYR A 114 -1.06 13.27 -14.45
CA TYR A 114 0.01 13.07 -13.47
C TYR A 114 1.03 12.02 -13.94
N THR A 115 0.55 10.93 -14.55
CA THR A 115 1.39 9.87 -15.12
C THR A 115 2.25 10.42 -16.28
N ASP A 116 1.66 11.16 -17.21
CA ASP A 116 2.36 11.73 -18.37
C ASP A 116 3.40 12.77 -17.94
N LEU A 117 3.07 13.69 -17.02
CA LEU A 117 4.03 14.66 -16.46
C LEU A 117 5.19 13.96 -15.73
N SER A 118 4.92 12.87 -15.02
CA SER A 118 5.96 12.06 -14.36
C SER A 118 6.88 11.39 -15.38
N LEU A 119 6.35 10.88 -16.49
CA LEU A 119 7.14 10.32 -17.59
C LEU A 119 7.96 11.39 -18.33
N LEU A 120 7.46 12.62 -18.45
CA LEU A 120 8.22 13.75 -18.97
C LEU A 120 9.40 14.11 -18.04
N LYS A 121 9.15 14.24 -16.74
CA LYS A 121 10.21 14.45 -15.74
C LYS A 121 11.26 13.35 -15.79
N PHE A 122 10.82 12.09 -15.83
CA PHE A 122 11.69 10.94 -15.95
C PHE A 122 12.60 11.03 -17.19
N SER A 123 12.01 11.24 -18.37
CA SER A 123 12.75 11.33 -19.64
C SER A 123 13.73 12.51 -19.63
N TYR A 124 13.31 13.65 -19.09
CA TYR A 124 14.14 14.83 -18.92
C TYR A 124 15.38 14.57 -18.04
N LEU A 125 15.21 13.90 -16.90
CA LEU A 125 16.31 13.52 -16.00
C LEU A 125 17.32 12.59 -16.70
N VAL A 126 16.84 11.63 -17.50
CA VAL A 126 17.69 10.76 -18.34
C VAL A 126 18.48 11.59 -19.37
N PHE A 127 17.84 12.53 -20.06
CA PHE A 127 18.50 13.36 -21.08
C PHE A 127 19.56 14.30 -20.51
N LEU A 128 19.32 14.90 -19.32
CA LEU A 128 20.30 15.74 -18.64
C LEU A 128 21.61 15.00 -18.33
N ARG A 129 21.50 13.72 -17.97
CA ARG A 129 22.67 12.89 -17.69
C ARG A 129 23.50 12.63 -18.95
N GLY A 130 22.84 12.28 -20.06
CA GLY A 130 23.48 12.01 -21.35
C GLY A 130 24.26 13.21 -21.91
N GLY A 131 23.84 14.44 -21.59
CA GLY A 131 24.55 15.68 -21.96
C GLY A 131 25.77 16.03 -21.09
N SER A 132 25.92 15.37 -19.93
CA SER A 132 26.98 15.63 -18.94
C SER A 132 28.05 14.56 -19.00
N SER A 133 28.70 14.41 -20.17
CA SER A 133 29.83 13.50 -20.32
C SER A 133 31.11 14.14 -19.76
N GLY A 134 31.43 13.87 -18.50
CA GLY A 134 32.75 14.15 -17.93
C GLY A 134 32.76 14.62 -16.47
N ALA A 135 33.28 13.73 -15.60
CA ALA A 135 33.80 13.95 -14.24
C ALA A 135 32.83 13.76 -13.04
N VAL A 136 33.26 12.85 -12.15
CA VAL A 136 32.77 12.50 -10.80
C VAL A 136 31.42 11.74 -10.78
N VAL A 137 31.48 10.43 -11.02
CA VAL A 137 30.34 9.66 -11.55
C VAL A 137 29.53 8.87 -10.51
N ASP A 138 30.08 8.49 -9.35
CA ASP A 138 29.41 7.47 -8.52
C ASP A 138 28.24 8.00 -7.66
N ASN A 139 28.44 9.13 -6.96
CA ASN A 139 27.46 9.63 -5.98
C ASN A 139 26.30 10.41 -6.62
N ASP A 140 26.54 11.09 -7.75
CA ASP A 140 25.50 11.84 -8.45
C ASP A 140 24.60 10.91 -9.27
N ASP A 141 25.13 9.80 -9.80
CA ASP A 141 24.34 8.77 -10.49
C ASP A 141 23.47 7.98 -9.53
N ASP A 142 23.96 7.67 -8.32
CA ASP A 142 23.17 7.02 -7.28
C ASP A 142 21.95 7.88 -6.87
N LYS A 143 22.14 9.20 -6.70
CA LYS A 143 21.04 10.13 -6.41
C LYS A 143 20.07 10.28 -7.58
N LEU A 144 20.58 10.29 -8.81
CA LEU A 144 19.75 10.32 -10.01
C LEU A 144 18.89 9.06 -10.11
N LEU A 145 19.46 7.87 -9.84
CA LEU A 145 18.70 6.61 -9.79
C LEU A 145 17.61 6.64 -8.72
N ASP A 146 17.93 7.16 -7.53
CA ASP A 146 16.93 7.38 -6.47
C ASP A 146 15.78 8.27 -6.96
N GLU A 147 16.08 9.38 -7.62
CA GLU A 147 15.07 10.30 -8.15
C GLU A 147 14.24 9.66 -9.27
N LEU A 148 14.87 8.97 -10.22
CA LEU A 148 14.19 8.28 -11.33
C LEU A 148 13.20 7.23 -10.81
N VAL A 149 13.62 6.38 -9.86
CA VAL A 149 12.75 5.38 -9.23
C VAL A 149 11.61 6.07 -8.47
N ALA A 150 11.92 7.14 -7.72
CA ALA A 150 10.95 7.87 -6.93
C ALA A 150 9.87 8.57 -7.78
N VAL A 151 10.21 9.07 -8.98
CA VAL A 151 9.24 9.64 -9.93
C VAL A 151 8.26 8.57 -10.41
N LEU A 152 8.75 7.40 -10.82
CA LEU A 152 7.91 6.32 -11.32
C LEU A 152 7.03 5.71 -10.21
N ASP A 153 7.58 5.47 -9.02
CA ASP A 153 6.81 4.91 -7.90
C ASP A 153 5.71 5.86 -7.42
N ARG A 154 5.98 7.18 -7.36
CA ARG A 154 4.92 8.17 -7.04
C ARG A 154 3.76 8.10 -8.02
N ALA A 155 4.03 8.00 -9.31
CA ALA A 155 2.97 7.88 -10.31
C ALA A 155 2.22 6.55 -10.22
N LEU A 156 2.91 5.45 -9.90
CA LEU A 156 2.27 4.15 -9.67
C LEU A 156 1.39 4.14 -8.42
N ILE A 157 1.82 4.80 -7.33
CA ILE A 157 1.11 4.81 -6.04
C ILE A 157 -0.03 5.82 -6.05
N LEU A 158 0.24 7.07 -6.46
CA LEU A 158 -0.72 8.17 -6.36
C LEU A 158 -1.71 8.20 -7.53
N ALA A 159 -1.30 7.80 -8.72
CA ALA A 159 -2.15 7.81 -9.92
C ALA A 159 -2.47 6.40 -10.45
N GLY A 160 -1.94 5.34 -9.83
CA GLY A 160 -2.11 3.96 -10.27
C GLY A 160 -1.36 3.60 -11.56
N GLY A 161 -0.52 4.50 -12.09
CA GLY A 161 0.05 4.40 -13.43
C GLY A 161 -1.02 4.47 -14.53
N ALA A 162 -1.91 5.46 -14.46
CA ALA A 162 -3.02 5.60 -15.39
C ALA A 162 -2.54 5.96 -16.81
N GLY A 163 -3.06 5.26 -17.80
CA GLY A 163 -2.73 5.46 -19.21
C GLY A 163 -2.91 4.14 -19.96
N LEU A 164 -3.66 4.18 -21.07
CA LEU A 164 -3.94 2.97 -21.87
C LEU A 164 -2.70 2.49 -22.63
N THR A 165 -1.96 3.42 -23.23
CA THR A 165 -0.75 3.16 -24.03
C THR A 165 0.52 3.30 -23.20
N ARG A 166 0.57 4.31 -22.31
CA ARG A 166 1.75 4.70 -21.52
C ARG A 166 1.47 4.81 -20.02
N GLY A 167 0.85 3.78 -19.46
CA GLY A 167 0.59 3.67 -18.03
C GLY A 167 1.53 2.70 -17.31
N ARG A 168 0.97 1.93 -16.38
CA ARG A 168 1.67 0.96 -15.52
C ARG A 168 2.66 0.06 -16.26
N ARG A 169 2.30 -0.49 -17.42
CA ARG A 169 3.19 -1.38 -18.19
C ARG A 169 4.49 -0.70 -18.61
N THR A 170 4.40 0.55 -19.07
CA THR A 170 5.58 1.34 -19.44
C THR A 170 6.44 1.62 -18.22
N MET A 171 5.84 2.04 -17.11
CA MET A 171 6.57 2.29 -15.86
C MET A 171 7.26 1.04 -15.31
N SER A 172 6.59 -0.12 -15.32
CA SER A 172 7.19 -1.39 -14.90
C SER A 172 8.40 -1.77 -15.77
N ARG A 173 8.33 -1.52 -17.09
CA ARG A 173 9.45 -1.76 -18.00
C ARG A 173 10.62 -0.81 -17.73
N LEU A 174 10.35 0.50 -17.57
CA LEU A 174 11.38 1.48 -17.21
C LEU A 174 12.06 1.13 -15.88
N LEU A 175 11.27 0.74 -14.85
CA LEU A 175 11.81 0.27 -13.58
C LEU A 175 12.69 -0.97 -13.76
N ALA A 176 12.31 -1.93 -14.60
CA ALA A 176 13.11 -3.12 -14.87
C ALA A 176 14.47 -2.78 -15.52
N HIS A 177 14.54 -1.75 -16.38
CA HIS A 177 15.82 -1.25 -16.90
C HIS A 177 16.72 -0.73 -15.77
N LEU A 178 16.15 -0.01 -14.79
CA LEU A 178 16.87 0.55 -13.64
C LEU A 178 17.33 -0.51 -12.62
N ASP A 179 16.76 -1.73 -12.64
CA ASP A 179 17.09 -2.84 -11.72
C ASP A 179 18.18 -3.79 -12.26
N GLY A 180 18.68 -3.59 -13.48
CA GLY A 180 19.64 -4.51 -14.11
C GLY A 180 21.02 -4.53 -13.43
N GLU A 181 21.79 -5.63 -13.56
CA GLU A 181 23.12 -5.82 -12.94
C GLU A 181 24.18 -4.74 -13.28
N ASN A 182 23.88 -3.86 -14.23
CA ASN A 182 24.73 -2.72 -14.63
C ASN A 182 24.36 -1.40 -13.94
N THR A 183 23.35 -1.34 -13.05
CA THR A 183 23.14 -0.20 -12.16
C THR A 183 24.03 -0.33 -10.93
N LEU A 184 24.60 0.79 -10.52
CA LEU A 184 25.70 0.90 -9.54
C LEU A 184 25.45 0.00 -8.32
N ALA A 185 26.40 -0.90 -8.05
CA ALA A 185 26.43 -1.63 -6.80
C ALA A 185 26.43 -0.60 -5.66
N PRO A 186 25.59 -0.74 -4.61
CA PRO A 186 25.51 0.26 -3.56
C PRO A 186 26.90 0.54 -3.00
N THR A 187 27.26 1.82 -3.00
CA THR A 187 28.52 2.32 -2.45
C THR A 187 28.77 1.74 -1.05
N GLN A 188 30.04 1.48 -0.72
CA GLN A 188 30.54 0.68 0.41
C GLN A 188 30.16 1.18 1.83
N SER A 189 29.19 2.09 1.97
CA SER A 189 28.70 2.63 3.24
C SER A 189 27.30 2.15 3.65
N ALA A 190 26.73 1.14 2.99
CA ALA A 190 25.46 0.57 3.42
C ALA A 190 25.57 0.04 4.87
N PRO A 191 24.60 0.34 5.76
CA PRO A 191 24.59 -0.19 7.12
C PRO A 191 24.70 -1.72 7.09
N ARG A 192 25.48 -2.32 7.98
CA ARG A 192 25.52 -3.78 8.12
C ARG A 192 24.16 -4.25 8.61
N LEU A 193 23.36 -4.81 7.71
CA LEU A 193 22.08 -5.40 8.05
C LEU A 193 22.30 -6.75 8.76
N PRO A 194 21.42 -7.13 9.69
CA PRO A 194 21.46 -8.46 10.27
C PRO A 194 21.10 -9.50 9.21
N ALA A 195 21.63 -10.72 9.34
CA ALA A 195 21.34 -11.82 8.41
C ALA A 195 19.84 -12.22 8.41
N SER A 196 19.16 -12.01 9.52
CA SER A 196 17.72 -12.21 9.69
C SER A 196 17.15 -11.17 10.64
N PHE A 197 15.87 -10.84 10.51
CA PHE A 197 15.18 -9.98 11.46
C PHE A 197 15.22 -10.53 12.90
N PRO A 198 15.26 -9.65 13.92
CA PRO A 198 15.15 -10.05 15.32
C PRO A 198 13.83 -10.77 15.61
N THR A 199 13.91 -11.88 16.33
CA THR A 199 12.74 -12.67 16.77
C THR A 199 12.29 -12.33 18.19
N SER A 200 12.91 -11.33 18.82
CA SER A 200 12.58 -10.88 20.18
C SER A 200 11.13 -10.42 20.26
N ARG A 201 10.46 -10.80 21.34
CA ARG A 201 9.09 -10.36 21.64
C ARG A 201 9.10 -9.52 22.91
N PRO A 202 9.09 -8.18 22.82
CA PRO A 202 9.11 -7.32 24.00
C PRO A 202 7.92 -7.59 24.94
N PHE A 203 6.77 -7.93 24.36
CA PHE A 203 5.56 -8.26 25.08
C PHE A 203 4.75 -9.30 24.28
N THR A 204 4.03 -10.17 24.96
CA THR A 204 3.09 -11.12 24.35
C THR A 204 1.84 -11.18 25.21
N PRO A 205 0.70 -10.71 24.71
CA PRO A 205 -0.58 -10.85 25.39
C PRO A 205 -0.91 -12.31 25.72
N PRO A 206 -1.58 -12.59 26.85
CA PRO A 206 -2.06 -13.93 27.15
C PRO A 206 -3.20 -14.32 26.18
N VAL A 207 -3.12 -15.54 25.63
CA VAL A 207 -4.21 -16.17 24.86
C VAL A 207 -5.19 -16.78 25.86
N THR A 208 -6.41 -16.29 25.87
CA THR A 208 -7.43 -16.66 26.87
C THR A 208 -8.59 -17.46 26.28
N ARG A 209 -8.86 -17.30 24.99
CA ARG A 209 -9.95 -17.94 24.25
C ARG A 209 -9.44 -18.39 22.88
N PRO A 210 -8.67 -19.48 22.83
CA PRO A 210 -7.92 -19.85 21.63
C PRO A 210 -8.83 -20.12 20.42
N ILE A 211 -8.47 -19.56 19.27
CA ILE A 211 -9.06 -19.91 17.98
C ILE A 211 -8.76 -21.38 17.65
N ARG A 212 -9.73 -22.06 17.06
CA ARG A 212 -9.57 -23.45 16.63
C ARG A 212 -8.47 -23.56 15.55
N VAL A 213 -7.53 -24.46 15.79
CA VAL A 213 -6.43 -24.78 14.87
C VAL A 213 -6.78 -26.02 14.04
N VAL A 214 -6.53 -25.97 12.74
CA VAL A 214 -6.65 -27.10 11.82
C VAL A 214 -5.40 -27.17 10.96
N ASP A 215 -4.88 -28.37 10.75
CA ASP A 215 -3.68 -28.60 9.93
C ASP A 215 -4.06 -29.15 8.55
N ALA A 216 -3.38 -28.67 7.50
CA ALA A 216 -3.49 -29.16 6.12
C ALA A 216 -4.94 -29.30 5.60
N MET A 217 -5.83 -28.36 5.95
CA MET A 217 -7.21 -28.39 5.46
C MET A 217 -7.22 -28.16 3.95
N THR A 218 -7.73 -29.11 3.16
CA THR A 218 -7.89 -28.96 1.70
C THR A 218 -8.98 -27.95 1.35
N MET A 219 -8.92 -27.33 0.16
CA MET A 219 -9.96 -26.41 -0.34
C MET A 219 -11.40 -27.00 -0.28
N PRO A 220 -11.69 -28.26 -0.70
CA PRO A 220 -13.04 -28.82 -0.60
C PRO A 220 -13.52 -29.01 0.86
N ALA A 221 -12.61 -29.35 1.77
CA ALA A 221 -12.93 -29.45 3.19
C ALA A 221 -13.24 -28.08 3.79
N PHE A 222 -12.54 -27.04 3.33
CA PHE A 222 -12.81 -25.66 3.70
C PHE A 222 -14.15 -25.16 3.13
N GLN A 223 -14.48 -25.44 1.87
CA GLN A 223 -15.82 -25.16 1.32
C GLN A 223 -16.92 -25.84 2.16
N SER A 224 -16.73 -27.13 2.50
CA SER A 224 -17.67 -27.86 3.35
C SER A 224 -17.79 -27.25 4.76
N TYR A 225 -16.73 -26.63 5.26
CA TYR A 225 -16.76 -25.88 6.51
C TYR A 225 -17.63 -24.62 6.39
N LEU A 226 -17.41 -23.83 5.34
CA LEU A 226 -18.18 -22.62 5.04
C LEU A 226 -19.69 -22.94 4.88
N ASP A 227 -20.03 -23.95 4.06
CA ASP A 227 -21.41 -24.37 3.80
C ASP A 227 -22.17 -24.79 5.06
N ARG A 228 -21.49 -25.50 5.97
CA ARG A 228 -22.07 -25.95 7.24
C ARG A 228 -22.32 -24.78 8.18
N ALA A 229 -21.41 -23.81 8.20
CA ALA A 229 -21.57 -22.61 9.01
C ALA A 229 -22.80 -21.79 8.58
N SER A 230 -23.02 -21.66 7.26
CA SER A 230 -24.21 -21.01 6.69
C SER A 230 -25.52 -21.72 7.02
N SER A 231 -25.47 -23.03 7.24
CA SER A 231 -26.64 -23.86 7.57
C SER A 231 -26.92 -23.95 9.08
N SER A 232 -25.96 -23.53 9.91
CA SER A 232 -26.05 -23.64 11.37
C SER A 232 -27.02 -22.60 11.93
N HIS A 233 -27.93 -23.03 12.81
CA HIS A 233 -28.95 -22.16 13.43
C HIS A 233 -28.38 -21.20 14.50
N GLY A 234 -27.05 -21.11 14.63
CA GLY A 234 -26.36 -20.30 15.63
C GLY A 234 -26.14 -18.83 15.25
N GLY A 235 -26.52 -18.43 14.03
CA GLY A 235 -26.53 -17.03 13.57
C GLY A 235 -25.16 -16.41 13.24
N LEU A 236 -24.08 -16.86 13.88
CA LEU A 236 -22.73 -16.24 13.80
C LEU A 236 -22.05 -16.32 12.42
N GLY A 237 -22.52 -17.18 11.51
CA GLY A 237 -21.82 -17.50 10.26
C GLY A 237 -20.58 -18.38 10.51
N PRO A 238 -19.63 -18.43 9.55
CA PRO A 238 -18.35 -19.09 9.77
C PRO A 238 -17.60 -18.47 10.96
N GLU A 239 -16.96 -19.31 11.77
CA GLU A 239 -16.07 -18.86 12.84
C GLU A 239 -14.61 -18.75 12.35
N PRO A 240 -13.73 -18.00 13.05
CA PRO A 240 -12.32 -17.93 12.72
C PRO A 240 -11.61 -19.28 12.84
N LEU A 241 -10.61 -19.52 11.99
CA LEU A 241 -9.79 -20.74 12.02
C LEU A 241 -8.31 -20.39 11.79
N VAL A 242 -7.41 -21.02 12.55
CA VAL A 242 -5.98 -21.04 12.22
C VAL A 242 -5.70 -22.27 11.36
N LEU A 243 -5.24 -22.05 10.13
CA LEU A 243 -4.86 -23.06 9.16
C LEU A 243 -3.34 -23.22 9.17
N LYS A 244 -2.87 -24.39 9.60
CA LYS A 244 -1.45 -24.75 9.56
C LYS A 244 -1.11 -25.48 8.28
N SER A 245 0.18 -25.41 7.93
CA SER A 245 0.76 -26.06 6.76
C SER A 245 0.17 -25.60 5.43
N LEU A 246 -0.46 -24.43 5.38
CA LEU A 246 -1.00 -23.84 4.15
C LEU A 246 0.08 -23.12 3.34
N LEU A 247 1.11 -22.60 4.02
CA LEU A 247 2.13 -21.73 3.44
C LEU A 247 3.44 -22.48 3.14
N THR A 248 3.50 -23.81 3.32
CA THR A 248 4.76 -24.59 3.28
C THR A 248 5.51 -24.46 1.97
N ASP A 249 4.79 -24.22 0.88
CA ASP A 249 5.35 -24.11 -0.47
C ASP A 249 5.77 -22.68 -0.83
N TRP A 250 5.62 -21.70 0.06
CA TRP A 250 6.05 -20.33 -0.20
C TRP A 250 7.57 -20.22 -0.24
N PRO A 251 8.16 -19.77 -1.37
CA PRO A 251 9.58 -19.43 -1.41
C PRO A 251 9.99 -18.42 -0.33
N ALA A 252 9.08 -17.50 0.03
CA ALA A 252 9.26 -16.50 1.10
C ALA A 252 9.68 -17.09 2.46
N LEU A 253 9.31 -18.35 2.73
CA LEU A 253 9.63 -19.07 3.97
C LEU A 253 10.90 -19.92 3.86
N SER A 254 11.47 -20.08 2.66
CA SER A 254 12.54 -21.04 2.40
C SER A 254 13.62 -20.50 1.45
N ALA A 255 13.51 -20.76 0.15
CA ALA A 255 14.55 -20.47 -0.85
C ALA A 255 14.78 -18.97 -1.10
N ARG A 256 13.81 -18.12 -0.73
CA ARG A 256 13.80 -16.67 -0.94
C ARG A 256 13.36 -15.98 0.36
N PRO A 257 14.14 -16.11 1.44
CA PRO A 257 13.66 -15.87 2.79
C PRO A 257 13.37 -14.38 3.02
N TRP A 258 12.10 -14.04 3.21
CA TRP A 258 11.70 -12.67 3.58
C TRP A 258 12.16 -12.28 4.98
N SER A 259 12.58 -13.25 5.80
CA SER A 259 13.24 -12.98 7.07
C SER A 259 14.60 -12.29 6.91
N SER A 260 15.21 -12.31 5.73
CA SER A 260 16.47 -11.64 5.41
C SER A 260 16.23 -10.21 4.90
N PRO A 261 16.67 -9.17 5.65
CA PRO A 261 16.59 -7.78 5.18
C PRO A 261 17.39 -7.55 3.88
N GLU A 262 18.52 -8.25 3.72
CA GLU A 262 19.35 -8.18 2.52
C GLU A 262 18.60 -8.73 1.29
N TYR A 263 17.88 -9.84 1.45
CA TYR A 263 17.03 -10.36 0.37
C TYR A 263 15.97 -9.34 -0.03
N LEU A 264 15.25 -8.75 0.94
CA LEU A 264 14.22 -7.76 0.65
C LEU A 264 14.78 -6.50 -0.05
N LEU A 265 15.98 -6.03 0.35
CA LEU A 265 16.67 -4.96 -0.36
C LEU A 265 16.98 -5.33 -1.81
N SER A 266 17.50 -6.54 -2.05
CA SER A 266 17.82 -7.01 -3.39
C SER A 266 16.60 -7.07 -4.31
N ARG A 267 15.39 -7.25 -3.75
CA ARG A 267 14.12 -7.30 -4.49
C ARG A 267 13.42 -5.95 -4.64
N THR A 268 14.04 -4.89 -4.10
CA THR A 268 13.51 -3.52 -4.09
C THR A 268 14.50 -2.52 -4.68
N HIS A 269 15.28 -2.93 -5.69
CA HIS A 269 16.29 -2.10 -6.37
C HIS A 269 17.31 -1.53 -5.37
N ALA A 270 17.85 -2.40 -4.51
CA ALA A 270 18.65 -2.03 -3.34
C ALA A 270 17.90 -1.08 -2.36
N GLY A 271 16.59 -1.28 -2.23
CA GLY A 271 15.71 -0.50 -1.36
C GLY A 271 15.33 0.90 -1.84
N ARG A 272 15.54 1.22 -3.13
CA ARG A 272 15.14 2.49 -3.75
C ARG A 272 13.64 2.65 -3.93
N ARG A 273 12.92 1.53 -4.04
CA ARG A 273 11.48 1.53 -4.28
C ARG A 273 10.77 2.26 -3.15
N LEU A 274 9.86 3.18 -3.48
CA LEU A 274 9.10 3.92 -2.47
C LEU A 274 7.93 3.09 -1.96
N VAL A 275 7.63 3.17 -0.66
CA VAL A 275 6.47 2.50 -0.06
C VAL A 275 5.74 3.46 0.87
N PRO A 276 4.39 3.45 0.86
CA PRO A 276 3.63 4.20 1.84
C PRO A 276 3.80 3.54 3.21
N VAL A 277 4.00 4.36 4.23
CA VAL A 277 4.12 3.93 5.61
C VAL A 277 3.28 4.81 6.51
N GLU A 278 2.63 4.19 7.48
CA GLU A 278 1.99 4.85 8.59
C GLU A 278 3.04 5.17 9.65
N VAL A 279 2.98 6.38 10.20
CA VAL A 279 3.86 6.85 11.27
C VAL A 279 2.99 7.26 12.45
N GLY A 280 3.18 6.60 13.59
CA GLY A 280 2.34 6.76 14.77
C GLY A 280 2.08 5.43 15.46
N ARG A 281 1.38 5.47 16.60
CA ARG A 281 1.01 4.26 17.34
C ARG A 281 -0.12 3.48 16.64
N SER A 282 -1.12 4.21 16.14
CA SER A 282 -2.35 3.68 15.56
C SER A 282 -2.99 4.75 14.66
N TYR A 283 -3.73 4.34 13.62
CA TYR A 283 -4.41 5.27 12.71
C TYR A 283 -5.59 6.02 13.33
N VAL A 284 -6.01 5.65 14.56
CA VAL A 284 -7.03 6.39 15.32
C VAL A 284 -6.43 7.38 16.34
N ASP A 285 -5.11 7.44 16.48
CA ASP A 285 -4.47 8.28 17.49
C ASP A 285 -4.09 9.66 16.93
N GLU A 286 -4.18 10.71 17.76
CA GLU A 286 -3.66 12.04 17.43
C GLU A 286 -2.15 11.97 17.10
N GLY A 287 -1.76 12.54 15.96
CA GLY A 287 -0.38 12.52 15.48
C GLY A 287 -0.03 11.36 14.55
N TRP A 288 -1.00 10.54 14.16
CA TRP A 288 -0.83 9.63 13.03
C TRP A 288 -0.67 10.40 11.72
N THR A 289 0.29 9.97 10.91
CA THR A 289 0.51 10.51 9.56
C THR A 289 0.87 9.40 8.58
N GLN A 290 0.83 9.74 7.30
CA GLN A 290 1.35 8.88 6.24
C GLN A 290 2.54 9.54 5.55
N GLU A 291 3.59 8.75 5.34
CA GLU A 291 4.78 9.15 4.60
C GLU A 291 5.02 8.21 3.42
N LEU A 292 5.65 8.72 2.37
CA LEU A 292 6.15 7.90 1.27
C LEU A 292 7.68 7.88 1.34
N ILE A 293 8.25 6.75 1.73
CA ILE A 293 9.69 6.62 1.99
C ILE A 293 10.33 5.50 1.17
N PRO A 294 11.64 5.58 0.86
CA PRO A 294 12.39 4.45 0.31
C PRO A 294 12.29 3.21 1.20
N PHE A 295 12.19 2.03 0.59
CA PHE A 295 12.09 0.76 1.30
C PHE A 295 13.30 0.50 2.22
N ARG A 296 14.51 0.93 1.82
CA ARG A 296 15.70 0.86 2.69
C ARG A 296 15.56 1.68 3.98
N ASP A 297 14.84 2.79 3.93
CA ASP A 297 14.61 3.65 5.08
C ASP A 297 13.60 2.99 6.02
N LEU A 298 12.55 2.35 5.49
CA LEU A 298 11.63 1.51 6.26
C LEU A 298 12.39 0.40 7.00
N LEU A 299 13.24 -0.37 6.31
CA LEU A 299 14.04 -1.41 6.95
C LEU A 299 14.95 -0.86 8.04
N SER A 300 15.59 0.28 7.78
CA SER A 300 16.47 0.94 8.74
C SER A 300 15.71 1.36 10.00
N ARG A 301 14.51 1.94 9.85
CA ARG A 301 13.62 2.30 10.97
C ARG A 301 13.21 1.05 11.77
N ILE A 302 12.80 -0.04 11.11
CA ILE A 302 12.41 -1.31 11.77
C ILE A 302 13.55 -1.91 12.60
N ILE A 303 14.76 -1.95 12.04
CA ILE A 303 15.94 -2.53 12.71
C ILE A 303 16.37 -1.65 13.89
N ALA A 304 16.33 -0.32 13.73
CA ALA A 304 16.63 0.63 14.81
C ALA A 304 15.66 0.46 15.98
N SER A 305 14.35 0.36 15.73
CA SER A 305 13.33 0.14 16.77
C SER A 305 13.48 -1.19 17.50
N SER A 306 14.09 -2.19 16.86
CA SER A 306 14.37 -3.49 17.50
C SER A 306 15.62 -3.47 18.39
N SER A 307 16.50 -2.49 18.19
CA SER A 307 17.77 -2.35 18.93
C SER A 307 17.64 -1.45 20.16
N SER A 308 16.63 -0.59 20.20
CA SER A 308 16.25 0.17 21.39
C SER A 308 15.58 -0.74 22.41
N SER A 309 16.39 -1.41 23.23
CA SER A 309 15.88 -2.13 24.40
C SER A 309 15.37 -1.12 25.44
N PRO A 310 14.22 -1.34 26.09
CA PRO A 310 13.81 -0.57 27.27
C PRO A 310 14.63 -1.03 28.49
N GLU A 311 15.95 -0.84 28.46
CA GLU A 311 16.81 -1.13 29.61
C GLU A 311 16.84 0.07 30.55
N THR A 312 16.05 -0.06 31.63
CA THR A 312 16.28 0.50 32.97
C THR A 312 16.73 1.98 33.05
N GLN A 313 15.76 2.90 33.07
CA GLN A 313 15.91 4.12 33.87
C GLN A 313 15.80 3.73 35.35
N ILE A 314 16.88 3.19 35.92
CA ILE A 314 17.06 3.18 37.37
C ILE A 314 17.32 4.63 37.75
N GLU A 315 16.40 5.21 38.52
CA GLU A 315 16.57 6.48 39.20
C GLU A 315 17.89 6.49 39.98
N GLY A 316 18.82 7.32 39.52
CA GLY A 316 20.02 7.71 40.23
C GLY A 316 20.10 9.24 40.22
N GLU A 317 19.82 9.84 41.37
CA GLU A 317 19.75 11.28 41.61
C GLU A 317 20.98 12.07 41.10
N THR A 318 20.72 13.22 40.46
CA THR A 318 21.04 14.61 40.86
C THR A 318 21.63 15.50 39.76
N ARG A 319 20.95 16.65 39.55
CA ARG A 319 21.40 17.99 39.06
C ARG A 319 21.29 18.32 37.57
N GLY A 320 20.33 19.21 37.27
CA GLY A 320 20.37 20.22 36.20
C GLY A 320 19.04 20.36 35.44
N PRO A 321 18.51 21.57 35.18
CA PRO A 321 17.35 21.75 34.31
C PRO A 321 17.86 21.70 32.86
N ALA A 322 17.97 20.48 32.33
CA ALA A 322 18.14 20.25 30.91
C ALA A 322 16.78 19.83 30.36
N THR A 323 16.33 20.54 29.32
CA THR A 323 15.15 20.25 28.51
C THR A 323 15.17 18.78 28.09
N THR A 324 14.40 17.95 28.78
CA THR A 324 14.23 16.53 28.47
C THR A 324 13.42 16.42 27.18
N THR A 325 14.11 16.34 26.05
CA THR A 325 13.50 15.89 24.80
C THR A 325 13.45 14.37 24.87
N THR A 326 12.38 13.84 25.46
CA THR A 326 12.05 12.41 25.38
C THR A 326 11.81 12.10 23.91
N THR A 327 12.80 11.54 23.22
CA THR A 327 12.63 11.01 21.86
C THR A 327 11.77 9.76 21.94
N THR A 328 10.45 9.93 21.87
CA THR A 328 9.52 8.85 21.57
C THR A 328 9.90 8.29 20.20
N THR A 329 10.35 7.05 20.15
CA THR A 329 10.60 6.36 18.87
C THR A 329 9.25 6.15 18.19
N THR A 330 8.96 6.95 17.17
CA THR A 330 7.71 6.87 16.42
C THR A 330 7.67 5.57 15.63
N THR A 331 6.65 4.74 15.87
CA THR A 331 6.48 3.46 15.15
C THR A 331 6.19 3.73 13.67
N THR A 332 6.88 3.02 12.79
CA THR A 332 6.65 3.06 11.34
C THR A 332 6.10 1.71 10.89
N TYR A 333 4.99 1.71 10.16
CA TYR A 333 4.29 0.49 9.74
C TYR A 333 3.87 0.59 8.28
N LEU A 334 4.37 -0.31 7.43
CA LEU A 334 3.79 -0.52 6.11
C LEU A 334 2.54 -1.38 6.31
N ALA A 335 1.38 -0.73 6.25
CA ALA A 335 0.09 -1.36 6.46
C ALA A 335 -0.76 -1.30 5.18
N GLN A 336 -1.50 -2.37 4.94
CA GLN A 336 -2.58 -2.43 3.94
C GLN A 336 -2.20 -1.92 2.52
N HIS A 337 -0.97 -2.20 2.07
CA HIS A 337 -0.49 -1.77 0.76
C HIS A 337 -0.52 -2.91 -0.25
N GLU A 338 -0.94 -2.64 -1.49
CA GLU A 338 -0.85 -3.55 -2.65
C GLU A 338 0.60 -3.68 -3.16
N LEU A 339 1.52 -3.99 -2.24
CA LEU A 339 2.97 -4.01 -2.46
C LEU A 339 3.34 -4.91 -3.65
N PHE A 340 2.63 -6.00 -3.86
CA PHE A 340 2.90 -6.98 -4.92
C PHE A 340 2.58 -6.45 -6.31
N ALA A 341 1.58 -5.57 -6.43
CA ALA A 341 1.28 -4.90 -7.70
C ALA A 341 2.39 -3.92 -8.11
N GLN A 342 3.15 -3.42 -7.13
CA GLN A 342 4.31 -2.55 -7.30
C GLN A 342 5.63 -3.34 -7.44
N LEU A 343 5.77 -4.44 -6.71
CA LEU A 343 6.97 -5.28 -6.60
C LEU A 343 6.70 -6.73 -7.06
N PRO A 344 6.64 -6.99 -8.39
CA PRO A 344 6.34 -8.32 -8.93
C PRO A 344 7.33 -9.41 -8.48
N HIS A 345 8.58 -9.03 -8.18
CA HIS A 345 9.59 -9.97 -7.69
C HIS A 345 9.20 -10.61 -6.34
N LEU A 346 8.63 -9.83 -5.42
CA LEU A 346 8.14 -10.36 -4.16
C LEU A 346 6.84 -11.15 -4.36
N GLN A 347 6.01 -10.76 -5.34
CA GLN A 347 4.81 -11.55 -5.68
C GLN A 347 5.16 -13.00 -6.07
N ASN A 348 6.29 -13.20 -6.75
CA ASN A 348 6.78 -14.53 -7.13
C ASN A 348 7.28 -15.39 -5.96
N ASP A 349 7.30 -14.85 -4.74
CA ASP A 349 7.76 -15.55 -3.54
C ASP A 349 6.60 -16.07 -2.69
N ILE A 350 5.37 -15.79 -3.09
CA ILE A 350 4.14 -16.23 -2.42
C ILE A 350 3.22 -16.93 -3.42
N LEU A 351 2.37 -17.81 -2.90
CA LEU A 351 1.31 -18.47 -3.66
C LEU A 351 -0.03 -18.07 -3.04
N THR A 352 -0.99 -17.67 -3.86
CA THR A 352 -2.36 -17.45 -3.40
C THR A 352 -2.94 -18.79 -2.94
N PRO A 353 -3.36 -18.93 -1.67
CA PRO A 353 -3.96 -20.18 -1.20
C PRO A 353 -5.23 -20.53 -2.00
N ASP A 354 -5.38 -21.79 -2.38
CA ASP A 354 -6.55 -22.30 -3.13
C ASP A 354 -7.88 -21.99 -2.41
N HIS A 355 -7.85 -21.89 -1.08
CA HIS A 355 -8.97 -21.51 -0.21
C HIS A 355 -9.61 -20.18 -0.59
N CYS A 356 -8.86 -19.25 -1.18
CA CYS A 356 -9.39 -17.98 -1.67
C CYS A 356 -10.29 -18.12 -2.90
N PHE A 357 -10.38 -19.30 -3.52
CA PHE A 357 -11.26 -19.59 -4.65
C PHE A 357 -12.50 -20.40 -4.25
N THR A 358 -12.83 -20.40 -2.96
CA THR A 358 -14.09 -20.95 -2.45
C THR A 358 -15.26 -20.01 -2.69
N SER A 359 -16.50 -20.49 -2.54
CA SER A 359 -17.72 -19.68 -2.51
C SER A 359 -18.11 -19.41 -1.05
N PRO A 360 -17.55 -18.39 -0.37
CA PRO A 360 -17.92 -18.09 1.00
C PRO A 360 -19.31 -17.45 1.10
N PRO A 361 -19.99 -17.55 2.26
CA PRO A 361 -21.29 -16.90 2.44
C PRO A 361 -21.18 -15.37 2.50
N PRO A 362 -22.29 -14.65 2.24
CA PRO A 362 -22.37 -13.21 2.44
C PRO A 362 -22.23 -12.81 3.91
N HIS A 363 -22.16 -11.51 4.17
CA HIS A 363 -22.13 -10.96 5.52
C HIS A 363 -23.33 -11.45 6.36
N PRO A 364 -23.09 -11.94 7.60
CA PRO A 364 -24.10 -12.69 8.34
C PRO A 364 -25.27 -11.84 8.86
N LEU A 365 -25.08 -10.53 9.04
CA LEU A 365 -26.06 -9.63 9.66
C LEU A 365 -26.56 -8.50 8.75
N ASP A 366 -25.77 -8.13 7.75
CA ASP A 366 -26.01 -6.96 6.92
C ASP A 366 -25.54 -7.22 5.49
N ARG A 367 -26.49 -7.52 4.60
CA ARG A 367 -26.18 -7.77 3.19
C ARG A 367 -25.80 -6.52 2.40
N SER A 368 -26.05 -5.33 2.94
CA SER A 368 -25.62 -4.10 2.28
C SER A 368 -24.10 -3.88 2.40
N ALA A 369 -23.47 -4.53 3.37
CA ALA A 369 -22.01 -4.56 3.53
C ALA A 369 -21.30 -5.49 2.53
N ASP A 370 -22.05 -6.33 1.79
CA ASP A 370 -21.48 -7.20 0.76
C ASP A 370 -20.95 -6.36 -0.42
N LYS A 371 -19.67 -6.55 -0.76
CA LYS A 371 -19.05 -5.91 -1.92
C LYS A 371 -19.28 -6.73 -3.18
N SER A 372 -19.18 -6.07 -4.34
CA SER A 372 -19.22 -6.78 -5.64
C SER A 372 -18.12 -7.83 -5.71
N GLU A 373 -18.45 -8.97 -6.33
CA GLU A 373 -17.49 -10.08 -6.46
C GLU A 373 -16.21 -9.63 -7.15
N LEU A 374 -15.08 -9.94 -6.52
CA LEU A 374 -13.76 -9.66 -7.06
C LEU A 374 -13.44 -10.61 -8.21
N ALA A 375 -12.69 -10.14 -9.21
CA ALA A 375 -12.21 -11.01 -10.28
C ALA A 375 -11.10 -11.97 -9.81
N LEU A 376 -10.29 -11.51 -8.84
CA LEU A 376 -9.23 -12.26 -8.18
C LEU A 376 -9.12 -11.77 -6.73
N PRO A 377 -8.57 -12.57 -5.80
CA PRO A 377 -8.32 -12.12 -4.44
C PRO A 377 -7.41 -10.88 -4.41
N LEU A 378 -7.76 -9.89 -3.58
CA LEU A 378 -6.88 -8.75 -3.32
C LEU A 378 -5.78 -9.17 -2.37
N VAL A 379 -4.54 -8.70 -2.61
CA VAL A 379 -3.36 -9.14 -1.86
C VAL A 379 -2.65 -7.92 -1.27
N ASN A 380 -2.67 -7.81 0.06
CA ASN A 380 -2.02 -6.71 0.78
C ASN A 380 -0.84 -7.20 1.62
N ALA A 381 0.18 -6.37 1.74
CA ALA A 381 1.36 -6.60 2.56
C ALA A 381 1.30 -5.80 3.86
N TRP A 382 1.86 -6.39 4.93
CA TRP A 382 1.97 -5.79 6.24
C TRP A 382 3.38 -6.00 6.76
N LEU A 383 4.19 -4.94 6.93
CA LEU A 383 5.57 -5.03 7.40
C LEU A 383 5.85 -3.94 8.44
N GLY A 384 6.28 -4.34 9.63
CA GLY A 384 6.63 -3.41 10.69
C GLY A 384 7.39 -4.03 11.86
N PRO A 385 7.87 -3.20 12.80
CA PRO A 385 8.57 -3.66 14.00
C PRO A 385 7.62 -4.34 14.99
N ALA A 386 8.17 -4.84 16.10
CA ALA A 386 7.34 -5.23 17.25
C ALA A 386 6.56 -4.00 17.77
N GLY A 387 5.35 -4.23 18.25
CA GLY A 387 4.50 -3.18 18.83
C GLY A 387 3.60 -2.44 17.86
N THR A 388 3.64 -2.73 16.55
CA THR A 388 2.64 -2.20 15.60
C THR A 388 1.23 -2.64 16.00
N ILE A 389 0.27 -1.73 15.96
CA ILE A 389 -1.13 -2.01 16.29
C ILE A 389 -1.99 -1.71 15.06
N THR A 390 -2.85 -2.66 14.71
CA THR A 390 -4.04 -2.40 13.90
C THR A 390 -5.23 -2.42 14.86
N PRO A 391 -5.88 -1.25 15.08
CA PRO A 391 -7.08 -1.12 15.90
C PRO A 391 -8.16 -2.15 15.60
N LEU A 392 -9.08 -2.31 16.54
CA LEU A 392 -10.20 -3.22 16.38
C LEU A 392 -11.13 -2.71 15.28
N HIS A 393 -11.24 -3.44 14.18
CA HIS A 393 -12.02 -3.04 13.01
C HIS A 393 -12.63 -4.24 12.28
N THR A 394 -13.50 -3.98 11.31
CA THR A 394 -14.11 -4.99 10.45
C THR A 394 -13.89 -4.69 8.97
N ASP A 395 -13.83 -5.76 8.16
CA ASP A 395 -13.62 -5.72 6.72
C ASP A 395 -14.85 -6.22 5.95
N GLY A 396 -15.07 -5.63 4.76
CA GLY A 396 -16.11 -6.06 3.83
C GLY A 396 -15.77 -7.28 2.97
N TYR A 397 -14.81 -8.10 3.38
CA TYR A 397 -14.36 -9.31 2.68
C TYR A 397 -14.08 -10.44 3.67
N HIS A 398 -14.05 -11.68 3.17
CA HIS A 398 -13.36 -12.77 3.87
C HIS A 398 -11.85 -12.58 3.71
N ASN A 399 -11.07 -12.90 4.74
CA ASN A 399 -9.64 -12.63 4.77
C ASN A 399 -8.83 -13.86 5.25
N LEU A 400 -7.73 -14.15 4.56
CA LEU A 400 -6.69 -15.08 4.98
C LEU A 400 -5.43 -14.27 5.30
N LEU A 401 -5.21 -14.02 6.57
CA LEU A 401 -4.00 -13.37 7.07
C LEU A 401 -2.90 -14.41 7.24
N CYS A 402 -1.95 -14.42 6.30
CA CYS A 402 -0.84 -15.38 6.22
C CYS A 402 0.43 -14.75 6.83
N GLN A 403 1.05 -15.41 7.81
CA GLN A 403 2.23 -14.88 8.49
C GLN A 403 3.52 -15.42 7.87
N ALA A 404 4.32 -14.56 7.26
CA ALA A 404 5.59 -14.94 6.62
C ALA A 404 6.80 -14.80 7.56
N VAL A 405 6.85 -13.72 8.36
CA VAL A 405 7.97 -13.42 9.26
C VAL A 405 7.44 -13.01 10.63
N GLY A 406 8.08 -13.47 11.70
CA GLY A 406 7.75 -13.06 13.07
C GLY A 406 6.41 -13.62 13.54
N ALA A 407 5.78 -12.89 14.46
CA ALA A 407 4.52 -13.30 15.08
C ALA A 407 3.60 -12.11 15.35
N LYS A 408 2.29 -12.36 15.28
CA LYS A 408 1.23 -11.39 15.60
C LYS A 408 0.26 -11.98 16.61
N TYR A 409 -0.17 -11.17 17.57
CA TYR A 409 -1.35 -11.49 18.37
C TYR A 409 -2.57 -10.97 17.65
N VAL A 410 -3.61 -11.79 17.55
CA VAL A 410 -4.89 -11.41 16.95
C VAL A 410 -6.00 -11.73 17.94
N ARG A 411 -6.92 -10.78 18.11
CA ARG A 411 -8.16 -10.96 18.87
C ARG A 411 -9.35 -10.63 17.97
N LEU A 412 -10.38 -11.48 17.97
CA LEU A 412 -11.60 -11.30 17.19
C LEU A 412 -12.86 -11.31 18.06
N TYR A 413 -13.86 -10.57 17.60
CA TYR A 413 -15.20 -10.52 18.16
C TYR A 413 -16.23 -10.78 17.06
N ALA A 414 -17.35 -11.37 17.43
CA ALA A 414 -18.38 -11.73 16.47
C ALA A 414 -19.08 -10.48 15.91
N PRO A 415 -19.59 -10.53 14.66
CA PRO A 415 -20.38 -9.44 14.09
C PRO A 415 -21.61 -9.06 14.93
N HIS A 416 -22.13 -9.99 15.75
CA HIS A 416 -23.31 -9.76 16.60
C HIS A 416 -23.03 -8.78 17.74
N ASP A 417 -21.77 -8.63 18.13
CA ASP A 417 -21.36 -7.72 19.20
C ASP A 417 -21.07 -6.30 18.67
N SER A 418 -21.32 -6.01 17.38
CA SER A 418 -20.96 -4.74 16.73
C SER A 418 -21.43 -3.50 17.50
N GLU A 419 -22.65 -3.51 18.05
CA GLU A 419 -23.17 -2.38 18.84
C GLU A 419 -22.37 -2.17 20.13
N ALA A 420 -22.01 -3.26 20.82
CA ALA A 420 -21.22 -3.22 22.06
C ALA A 420 -19.75 -2.87 21.83
N LEU A 421 -19.27 -2.97 20.58
CA LEU A 421 -17.93 -2.55 20.18
C LEU A 421 -17.86 -1.06 19.84
N CYS A 422 -18.97 -0.32 19.97
CA CYS A 422 -19.07 1.12 19.79
C CYS A 422 -18.30 1.61 18.54
N PRO A 423 -18.80 1.31 17.32
CA PRO A 423 -18.17 1.76 16.10
C PRO A 423 -18.02 3.28 16.07
N ARG A 424 -16.92 3.79 15.53
CA ARG A 424 -16.67 5.23 15.40
C ARG A 424 -17.66 5.87 14.43
N GLY A 425 -17.80 7.18 14.54
CA GLY A 425 -18.66 7.95 13.66
C GLY A 425 -17.99 8.29 12.32
N VAL A 426 -18.56 9.29 11.67
CA VAL A 426 -17.92 9.96 10.54
C VAL A 426 -17.02 11.06 11.12
N ASP A 427 -15.72 10.94 10.91
CA ASP A 427 -14.78 11.97 11.31
C ASP A 427 -14.81 13.09 10.26
N CYS A 428 -14.93 14.33 10.75
CA CYS A 428 -14.79 15.53 9.94
C CYS A 428 -13.34 16.00 10.07
N ASP A 429 -12.48 15.63 9.13
CA ASP A 429 -11.13 16.20 9.07
C ASP A 429 -11.23 17.64 8.52
N GLY A 430 -11.27 18.63 9.41
CA GLY A 430 -11.23 20.05 9.05
C GLY A 430 -11.07 20.94 10.28
N ASP A 431 -9.97 21.70 10.31
CA ASP A 431 -9.69 22.72 11.32
C ASP A 431 -10.91 23.64 11.55
N GLU A 432 -11.35 23.80 12.79
CA GLU A 432 -12.40 24.77 13.17
C GLU A 432 -11.97 26.25 13.02
N ASP A 433 -10.71 26.50 12.61
CA ASP A 433 -10.11 27.83 12.51
C ASP A 433 -9.81 28.23 11.04
N GLY A 434 -10.85 28.43 10.23
CA GLY A 434 -10.71 28.88 8.84
C GLY A 434 -11.94 29.62 8.32
N ASP A 435 -11.83 30.94 8.20
CA ASP A 435 -12.86 31.87 7.74
C ASP A 435 -13.43 31.50 6.35
N GLY A 436 -14.68 31.02 6.31
CA GLY A 436 -15.64 31.19 5.21
C GLY A 436 -15.19 30.93 3.77
N ASP A 437 -14.90 29.67 3.42
CA ASP A 437 -15.10 29.18 2.04
C ASP A 437 -15.88 27.85 2.10
N GLU A 438 -16.95 27.73 1.31
CA GLU A 438 -17.78 26.51 1.20
C GLU A 438 -16.99 25.41 0.47
N GLY A 439 -15.92 24.94 1.10
CA GLY A 439 -15.10 23.81 0.66
C GLY A 439 -15.61 22.53 1.32
N THR A 440 -15.90 21.53 0.51
CA THR A 440 -16.43 20.21 0.87
C THR A 440 -15.76 19.62 2.12
N GLU A 441 -16.46 19.61 3.27
CA GLU A 441 -16.05 18.90 4.48
C GLU A 441 -15.71 17.44 4.14
N ARG A 442 -14.45 17.05 4.31
CA ARG A 442 -14.01 15.68 4.02
C ARG A 442 -14.46 14.79 5.17
N LYS A 443 -15.55 14.07 4.92
CA LYS A 443 -16.14 13.10 5.84
C LYS A 443 -15.47 11.74 5.63
N VAL A 444 -14.65 11.30 6.58
CA VAL A 444 -14.06 9.96 6.58
C VAL A 444 -14.96 9.07 7.43
N ASP A 445 -15.61 8.09 6.81
CA ASP A 445 -16.44 7.13 7.52
C ASP A 445 -15.56 6.11 8.25
N MET A 446 -15.52 6.19 9.58
CA MET A 446 -14.76 5.29 10.45
C MET A 446 -15.65 4.28 11.17
N SER A 447 -16.89 4.10 10.72
CA SER A 447 -17.87 3.16 11.31
C SER A 447 -17.49 1.68 11.21
N ASN A 448 -16.43 1.34 10.49
CA ASN A 448 -15.86 0.01 10.52
C ASN A 448 -14.77 -0.17 11.60
N THR A 449 -14.44 0.87 12.36
CA THR A 449 -13.40 0.85 13.42
C THR A 449 -14.04 1.10 14.78
N SER A 450 -13.62 0.37 15.80
CA SER A 450 -14.15 0.46 17.16
C SER A 450 -13.58 1.69 17.85
N ALA A 451 -14.38 2.29 18.73
CA ALA A 451 -13.93 3.34 19.63
C ALA A 451 -13.14 2.77 20.83
N PHE A 452 -13.20 1.45 21.08
CA PHE A 452 -12.40 0.79 22.11
C PHE A 452 -10.99 0.44 21.61
N ASP A 453 -9.99 0.86 22.36
CA ASP A 453 -8.63 0.38 22.23
C ASP A 453 -8.43 -0.88 23.09
N VAL A 454 -8.22 -2.04 22.44
CA VAL A 454 -8.03 -3.33 23.12
C VAL A 454 -6.82 -3.29 24.06
N GLY A 455 -5.74 -2.64 23.66
CA GLY A 455 -4.52 -2.57 24.45
C GLY A 455 -4.71 -1.72 25.70
N ALA A 456 -5.38 -0.57 25.58
CA ALA A 456 -5.76 0.27 26.71
C ALA A 456 -6.75 -0.44 27.64
N ALA A 457 -7.80 -1.06 27.07
CA ALA A 457 -8.82 -1.78 27.83
C ALA A 457 -8.22 -2.92 28.65
N GLU A 458 -7.20 -3.62 28.14
CA GLU A 458 -6.52 -4.70 28.86
C GLU A 458 -5.35 -4.22 29.75
N GLY A 459 -5.06 -2.91 29.76
CA GLY A 459 -3.97 -2.31 30.53
C GLY A 459 -2.57 -2.62 29.99
N TRP A 460 -2.46 -2.96 28.71
CA TRP A 460 -1.17 -3.20 28.03
C TRP A 460 -0.54 -1.90 27.51
N ASP A 461 -1.38 -0.94 27.15
CA ASP A 461 -0.98 0.35 26.59
C ASP A 461 -1.63 1.49 27.40
N PRO A 462 -1.11 2.73 27.29
CA PRO A 462 -1.79 3.91 27.80
C PRO A 462 -3.19 4.05 27.19
N ASP A 463 -4.12 4.61 27.95
CA ASP A 463 -5.45 4.97 27.47
C ASP A 463 -5.46 6.44 27.04
N PRO A 464 -5.41 6.75 25.73
CA PRO A 464 -5.42 8.13 25.24
C PRO A 464 -6.79 8.79 25.37
N GLU A 465 -7.88 8.02 25.34
CA GLU A 465 -9.25 8.54 25.38
C GLU A 465 -9.79 8.65 26.80
N GLY A 466 -9.15 8.00 27.77
CA GLY A 466 -9.51 8.08 29.19
C GLY A 466 -10.91 7.58 29.48
N ARG A 467 -11.25 6.39 28.95
CA ARG A 467 -12.61 5.83 29.05
C ARG A 467 -12.99 5.45 30.48
N ASP A 468 -14.29 5.46 30.74
CA ASP A 468 -14.80 5.11 32.06
C ASP A 468 -14.51 3.64 32.40
N ALA A 469 -14.17 3.37 33.66
CA ALA A 469 -13.79 2.03 34.10
C ALA A 469 -14.91 0.99 33.90
N ILE A 470 -16.19 1.40 33.98
CA ILE A 470 -17.34 0.52 33.77
C ILE A 470 -17.43 0.12 32.30
N GLU A 471 -17.27 1.07 31.37
CA GLU A 471 -17.26 0.77 29.92
C GLU A 471 -16.14 -0.22 29.57
N LEU A 472 -14.95 -0.04 30.17
CA LEU A 472 -13.83 -0.97 29.98
C LEU A 472 -14.12 -2.36 30.57
N GLU A 473 -14.81 -2.45 31.71
CA GLU A 473 -15.23 -3.73 32.28
C GLU A 473 -16.29 -4.43 31.43
N GLU A 474 -17.26 -3.70 30.89
CA GLU A 474 -18.26 -4.24 29.96
C GLU A 474 -17.60 -4.78 28.68
N PHE A 475 -16.67 -4.01 28.11
CA PHE A 475 -15.88 -4.44 26.96
C PHE A 475 -15.07 -5.72 27.23
N ARG A 476 -14.40 -5.83 28.39
CA ARG A 476 -13.69 -7.05 28.82
C ARG A 476 -14.64 -8.24 29.00
N GLY A 477 -15.90 -7.98 29.32
CA GLY A 477 -16.94 -8.99 29.47
C GLY A 477 -17.38 -9.63 28.15
N LEU A 478 -17.12 -8.98 27.01
CA LEU A 478 -17.49 -9.48 25.69
C LEU A 478 -16.78 -10.80 25.36
N ARG A 479 -17.47 -11.65 24.61
CA ARG A 479 -16.91 -12.92 24.14
C ARG A 479 -15.98 -12.64 22.97
N HIS A 480 -14.73 -13.05 23.11
CA HIS A 480 -13.73 -12.95 22.05
C HIS A 480 -13.05 -14.28 21.75
N TRP A 481 -12.28 -14.30 20.67
CA TRP A 481 -11.38 -15.39 20.30
C TRP A 481 -10.00 -14.79 20.06
N ASP A 482 -8.94 -15.43 20.52
CA ASP A 482 -7.58 -14.93 20.36
C ASP A 482 -6.60 -16.02 19.91
N CYS A 483 -5.51 -15.61 19.28
CA CYS A 483 -4.40 -16.48 18.95
C CYS A 483 -3.09 -15.69 18.83
N VAL A 484 -1.98 -16.42 18.93
CA VAL A 484 -0.70 -15.95 18.39
C VAL A 484 -0.50 -16.65 17.04
N LEU A 485 -0.40 -15.85 15.99
CA LEU A 485 -0.12 -16.30 14.64
C LEU A 485 1.39 -16.32 14.43
N GLU A 486 1.95 -17.52 14.22
CA GLU A 486 3.39 -17.74 14.01
C GLU A 486 3.74 -17.78 12.52
N ALA A 487 5.02 -17.58 12.17
CA ALA A 487 5.47 -17.73 10.79
C ALA A 487 5.12 -19.12 10.23
N GLY A 488 4.44 -19.15 9.09
CA GLY A 488 3.90 -20.35 8.44
C GLY A 488 2.42 -20.63 8.72
N ASP A 489 1.81 -19.95 9.70
CA ASP A 489 0.38 -20.06 9.98
C ASP A 489 -0.43 -19.09 9.09
N ALA A 490 -1.68 -19.47 8.78
CA ALA A 490 -2.67 -18.59 8.16
C ALA A 490 -3.94 -18.51 9.02
N LEU A 491 -4.45 -17.30 9.26
CA LEU A 491 -5.68 -17.06 10.00
C LEU A 491 -6.82 -16.74 9.03
N TYR A 492 -7.87 -17.53 9.05
CA TYR A 492 -9.15 -17.21 8.42
C TYR A 492 -9.96 -16.27 9.31
N ILE A 493 -10.26 -15.08 8.77
CA ILE A 493 -11.11 -14.06 9.34
C ILE A 493 -12.36 -13.97 8.45
N PRO A 494 -13.52 -14.42 8.94
CA PRO A 494 -14.76 -14.34 8.17
C PRO A 494 -15.22 -12.88 8.01
N ILE A 495 -15.91 -12.60 6.91
CA ILE A 495 -16.48 -11.26 6.67
C ILE A 495 -17.30 -10.77 7.87
N GLY A 496 -17.15 -9.48 8.22
CA GLY A 496 -17.87 -8.86 9.33
C GLY A 496 -17.28 -9.08 10.71
N TRP A 497 -16.31 -10.00 10.87
CA TRP A 497 -15.68 -10.22 12.17
C TRP A 497 -14.75 -9.06 12.53
N TRP A 498 -14.97 -8.51 13.71
CA TRP A 498 -14.10 -7.49 14.28
C TRP A 498 -12.79 -8.13 14.68
N HIS A 499 -11.67 -7.50 14.33
CA HIS A 499 -10.35 -8.03 14.64
C HIS A 499 -9.35 -6.93 15.01
N TYR A 500 -8.59 -7.19 16.08
CA TYR A 500 -7.48 -6.39 16.57
C TYR A 500 -6.19 -7.17 16.33
N VAL A 501 -5.14 -6.49 15.89
CA VAL A 501 -3.85 -7.12 15.56
C VAL A 501 -2.71 -6.37 16.22
N ARG A 502 -1.81 -7.09 16.89
CA ARG A 502 -0.58 -6.55 17.47
C ARG A 502 0.65 -7.31 16.98
N GLY A 503 1.65 -6.60 16.45
CA GLY A 503 2.96 -7.15 16.12
C GLY A 503 3.72 -7.54 17.38
N LEU A 504 4.11 -8.81 17.53
CA LEU A 504 4.86 -9.28 18.71
C LEU A 504 6.37 -9.21 18.51
N SER A 505 6.83 -9.29 17.26
CA SER A 505 8.23 -9.17 16.83
C SER A 505 8.24 -8.37 15.51
N VAL A 506 9.41 -8.16 14.91
CA VAL A 506 9.43 -7.70 13.51
C VAL A 506 8.61 -8.69 12.69
N SER A 507 7.58 -8.19 12.01
CA SER A 507 6.57 -9.04 11.39
C SER A 507 6.34 -8.66 9.95
N PHE A 508 6.20 -9.68 9.09
CA PHE A 508 5.76 -9.54 7.70
C PHE A 508 4.60 -10.51 7.47
N SER A 509 3.41 -9.99 7.19
CA SER A 509 2.22 -10.76 6.85
C SER A 509 1.69 -10.39 5.47
N VAL A 510 0.91 -11.30 4.88
CA VAL A 510 0.19 -11.09 3.62
C VAL A 510 -1.28 -11.43 3.86
N SER A 511 -2.19 -10.52 3.54
CA SER A 511 -3.63 -10.78 3.63
C SER A 511 -4.22 -11.00 2.23
N PHE A 512 -5.05 -12.02 2.10
CA PHE A 512 -5.82 -12.29 0.88
C PHE A 512 -7.30 -12.02 1.13
N TRP A 513 -7.89 -11.07 0.42
CA TRP A 513 -9.32 -10.74 0.53
C TRP A 513 -10.10 -11.33 -0.64
N TRP A 514 -11.17 -12.08 -0.36
CA TRP A 514 -12.05 -12.65 -1.38
C TRP A 514 -13.52 -12.67 -0.94
N ASN A 515 -14.42 -12.84 -1.91
CA ASN A 515 -15.87 -12.85 -1.70
C ASN A 515 -16.63 -13.70 -2.75
N GLY A 516 -15.97 -14.62 -3.45
CA GLY A 516 -16.60 -15.48 -4.46
C GLY A 516 -15.65 -16.50 -5.06
N ASP A 517 -16.18 -17.35 -5.95
CA ASP A 517 -15.42 -18.42 -6.64
C ASP A 517 -14.62 -17.91 -7.85
N HIS A 518 -14.73 -16.62 -8.16
CA HIS A 518 -13.97 -15.94 -9.20
C HIS A 518 -14.20 -16.49 -10.62
N CYS A 519 -15.28 -17.26 -10.84
CA CYS A 519 -15.59 -17.87 -12.14
C CYS A 519 -16.34 -16.90 -13.10
N GLY A 520 -16.76 -15.72 -12.63
CA GLY A 520 -17.57 -14.75 -13.38
C GLY A 520 -16.85 -13.89 -14.45
N GLY A 521 -15.55 -14.10 -14.70
CA GLY A 521 -14.71 -13.19 -15.50
C GLY A 521 -14.81 -13.26 -17.02
N ARG A 522 -15.66 -14.11 -17.61
CA ARG A 522 -15.98 -14.08 -19.05
C ARG A 522 -17.48 -14.11 -19.22
N GLY A 523 -18.03 -13.05 -19.80
CA GLY A 523 -19.46 -12.84 -19.96
C GLY A 523 -20.19 -14.11 -20.40
N ASP A 524 -21.01 -14.64 -19.51
CA ASP A 524 -21.92 -15.73 -19.80
C ASP A 524 -23.29 -15.12 -20.14
N PRO A 525 -23.76 -15.17 -21.40
CA PRO A 525 -25.04 -14.58 -21.78
C PRO A 525 -26.23 -15.43 -21.32
N CYS A 526 -26.00 -16.57 -20.67
CA CYS A 526 -27.05 -17.47 -20.23
C CYS A 526 -27.30 -17.33 -18.73
N GLY A 527 -28.25 -16.47 -18.37
CA GLY A 527 -28.85 -16.46 -17.03
C GLY A 527 -29.52 -17.79 -16.70
N ARG A 528 -28.76 -18.72 -16.12
CA ARG A 528 -29.29 -19.95 -15.51
C ARG A 528 -29.08 -19.92 -14.00
N SER A 529 -30.15 -20.26 -13.31
CA SER A 529 -30.36 -20.18 -11.87
C SER A 529 -29.38 -21.03 -11.06
N SER A 530 -29.22 -20.61 -9.80
CA SER A 530 -28.27 -21.01 -8.76
C SER A 530 -28.20 -22.50 -8.36
N GLU A 531 -28.90 -23.41 -9.04
CA GLU A 531 -28.93 -24.84 -8.64
C GLU A 531 -27.90 -25.72 -9.35
N SER A 532 -27.15 -25.21 -10.34
CA SER A 532 -26.21 -26.02 -11.15
C SER A 532 -24.71 -25.72 -10.94
N ARG A 533 -24.35 -24.85 -9.99
CA ARG A 533 -22.94 -24.43 -9.76
C ARG A 533 -22.11 -25.34 -8.84
N LYS A 534 -22.60 -26.54 -8.46
CA LYS A 534 -21.94 -27.42 -7.48
C LYS A 534 -20.93 -28.43 -8.06
N GLU A 535 -20.68 -28.42 -9.37
CA GLU A 535 -19.70 -29.33 -9.99
C GLU A 535 -18.84 -28.55 -11.00
N CYS A 536 -17.72 -27.98 -10.53
CA CYS A 536 -16.52 -27.71 -11.31
C CYS A 536 -15.30 -27.74 -10.38
#